data_AF-A0A7S2QN49-F1
#
_entry.id   AF-A0A7S2QN49-F1
#
_cell.length_a   1.000
_cell.length_b   1.000
_cell.length_c   1.000
_cell.angle_alpha   90.00
_cell.angle_beta   90.00
_cell.angle_gamma   90.00
#
_symmetry.space_group_name_H-M   'P 1'
#
loop_
_entity.id
_entity.type
_entity.pdbx_description
1 polymer ?
#
loop_
_entity_poly.entity_id
_entity_poly.type
_entity_poly.pdbx_seq_one_letter_code
_entity_poly.pdbx_strand_id
1 'polypeptide(L)'
;SICTSMPPRHRCLTLLFVAVGRTFWSPSRGLALSAQPPPMPLRPSLSLEMSAQTFRKYNYDCKEMKLFCQQHGGPTTGAKAALIDRIAHKLACKRWPAPESEPRASDLGVPDSARGELRRNTPVQVYKSDAATQAFFKKEVGEHFHVNGYLRSFKGKAPAKGTTYGQLIAGWEAFEAEQKAKKKAGTHVISSQFKYNQFQSEWSKHGCPVPKQVTMREAWEVTKNLPGEQTYKAYKEYCKHATLKRPRPDAQAARSAPKHSRTSGV
;
A
#
# COMPACT_ATOMS: atom_id res chain seq x y z
N SER A 1 -53.71 23.54 -29.59
CA SER A 1 -54.47 24.53 -28.80
C SER A 1 -53.56 25.08 -27.71
N ILE A 2 -53.03 26.30 -27.86
CA ILE A 2 -53.59 27.56 -27.29
C ILE A 2 -53.41 27.52 -25.76
N CYS A 3 -52.77 28.46 -25.05
CA CYS A 3 -52.05 29.69 -25.36
C CYS A 3 -51.60 30.30 -24.00
N THR A 4 -50.52 31.10 -23.97
CA THR A 4 -50.29 32.32 -23.13
C THR A 4 -50.34 32.24 -21.58
N SER A 5 -49.61 33.03 -20.77
CA SER A 5 -48.68 34.16 -20.93
C SER A 5 -47.97 34.47 -19.58
N MET A 6 -46.74 35.01 -19.66
CA MET A 6 -46.07 35.85 -18.64
C MET A 6 -46.71 37.28 -18.58
N PRO A 7 -46.10 38.32 -17.95
CA PRO A 7 -45.68 38.64 -16.55
C PRO A 7 -46.40 39.94 -16.06
N PRO A 8 -45.98 40.78 -15.04
CA PRO A 8 -44.79 41.66 -15.09
C PRO A 8 -44.14 42.05 -13.73
N ARG A 9 -43.18 42.99 -13.84
CA ARG A 9 -42.20 43.59 -12.90
C ARG A 9 -42.80 44.55 -11.85
N HIS A 10 -42.05 44.89 -10.78
CA HIS A 10 -41.82 46.25 -10.19
C HIS A 10 -41.02 46.11 -8.86
N ARG A 11 -39.75 46.54 -8.79
CA ARG A 11 -39.17 47.85 -8.35
C ARG A 11 -38.96 48.04 -6.84
N CYS A 12 -37.68 48.28 -6.51
CA CYS A 12 -37.07 49.09 -5.45
C CYS A 12 -37.70 49.16 -4.04
N LEU A 13 -36.93 48.77 -3.03
CA LEU A 13 -36.78 49.62 -1.85
C LEU A 13 -35.36 49.55 -1.26
N THR A 14 -34.81 50.74 -1.11
CA THR A 14 -33.57 51.18 -0.48
C THR A 14 -33.43 50.67 0.95
N LEU A 15 -32.26 50.14 1.33
CA LEU A 15 -31.85 50.08 2.74
C LEU A 15 -30.40 50.55 2.90
N LEU A 16 -30.27 51.43 3.87
CA LEU A 16 -29.15 52.31 4.14
C LEU A 16 -27.85 51.57 4.49
N PHE A 17 -26.75 52.10 3.97
CA PHE A 17 -25.41 51.91 4.50
C PHE A 17 -25.31 52.56 5.88
N VAL A 18 -25.15 51.75 6.93
CA VAL A 18 -24.58 52.20 8.20
C VAL A 18 -23.14 51.70 8.25
N ALA A 19 -22.22 52.64 8.10
CA ALA A 19 -20.79 52.41 8.27
C ALA A 19 -20.48 52.14 9.75
N VAL A 20 -20.10 50.91 10.06
CA VAL A 20 -19.41 50.59 11.33
C VAL A 20 -17.98 50.22 10.96
N GLY A 21 -17.05 51.10 11.36
CA GLY A 21 -15.63 50.94 11.15
C GLY A 21 -15.15 49.57 11.64
N ARG A 22 -14.74 48.73 10.70
CA ARG A 22 -13.88 47.58 11.00
C ARG A 22 -12.44 48.05 10.86
N THR A 23 -11.83 48.18 12.02
CA THR A 23 -10.39 48.21 12.25
C THR A 23 -9.70 47.30 11.25
N PHE A 24 -8.79 47.92 10.48
CA PHE A 24 -7.93 47.30 9.51
C PHE A 24 -7.00 46.33 10.25
N TRP A 25 -7.43 45.08 10.39
CA TRP A 25 -6.59 44.01 10.90
C TRP A 25 -5.60 43.63 9.81
N SER A 26 -4.48 44.34 9.78
CA SER A 26 -3.30 43.96 9.02
C SER A 26 -2.80 42.62 9.59
N PRO A 27 -2.79 41.53 8.81
CA PRO A 27 -2.06 40.34 9.22
C PRO A 27 -0.59 40.57 8.89
N SER A 28 0.11 41.34 9.71
CA SER A 28 1.55 41.16 9.91
C SER A 28 1.75 39.87 10.72
N ARG A 29 1.26 38.74 10.20
CA ARG A 29 1.70 37.42 10.64
C ARG A 29 2.90 37.10 9.79
N GLY A 30 4.07 37.20 10.42
CA GLY A 30 5.30 36.65 9.87
C GLY A 30 4.99 35.28 9.27
N LEU A 31 5.49 35.05 8.06
CA LEU A 31 5.51 33.75 7.42
C LEU A 31 6.05 32.74 8.43
N ALA A 32 5.17 32.04 9.13
CA ALA A 32 5.49 30.75 9.66
C ALA A 32 5.86 29.94 8.43
N LEU A 33 7.18 29.78 8.22
CA LEU A 33 7.73 28.90 7.21
C LEU A 33 6.99 27.58 7.37
N SER A 34 5.99 27.34 6.51
CA SER A 34 5.28 26.07 6.51
C SER A 34 6.37 25.04 6.37
N ALA A 35 6.53 24.18 7.37
CA ALA A 35 7.53 23.15 7.33
C ALA A 35 7.13 22.25 6.16
N GLN A 36 7.80 22.46 5.02
CA GLN A 36 7.54 21.71 3.80
C GLN A 36 7.82 20.22 4.08
N PRO A 37 7.05 19.29 3.49
CA PRO A 37 7.34 17.86 3.60
C PRO A 37 8.80 17.59 3.22
N PRO A 38 9.42 16.54 3.80
CA PRO A 38 10.77 16.20 3.39
C PRO A 38 10.78 15.86 1.88
N PRO A 39 11.85 16.20 1.14
CA PRO A 39 11.91 15.97 -0.30
C PRO A 39 11.72 14.48 -0.62
N MET A 40 11.25 14.13 -1.81
CA MET A 40 11.12 12.71 -2.15
C MET A 40 12.50 12.11 -2.47
N PRO A 41 12.86 10.96 -1.87
CA PRO A 41 14.07 10.24 -2.24
C PRO A 41 13.92 9.68 -3.66
N LEU A 42 14.97 9.83 -4.47
CA LEU A 42 15.01 9.28 -5.82
C LEU A 42 15.43 7.81 -5.77
N ARG A 43 14.55 6.94 -6.27
CA ARG A 43 14.82 5.52 -6.48
C ARG A 43 15.43 5.32 -7.89
N PRO A 44 16.47 4.50 -8.06
CA PRO A 44 17.04 4.24 -9.38
C PRO A 44 16.07 3.46 -10.28
N SER A 45 16.05 3.79 -11.56
CA SER A 45 15.28 3.06 -12.58
C SER A 45 15.77 1.63 -12.74
N LEU A 46 14.85 0.69 -12.99
CA LEU A 46 15.20 -0.72 -13.23
C LEU A 46 16.00 -0.87 -14.53
N SER A 47 17.20 -1.44 -14.44
CA SER A 47 18.17 -1.53 -15.54
C SER A 47 19.04 -2.78 -15.37
N LEU A 48 19.58 -3.33 -16.48
CA LEU A 48 20.45 -4.50 -16.48
C LEU A 48 21.82 -4.27 -15.83
N GLU A 49 22.23 -3.01 -15.72
CA GLU A 49 23.52 -2.62 -15.14
C GLU A 49 23.51 -2.58 -13.61
N MET A 50 22.32 -2.67 -12.98
CA MET A 50 22.24 -2.68 -11.52
C MET A 50 22.57 -4.04 -10.92
N SER A 51 23.14 -4.04 -9.72
CA SER A 51 23.36 -5.28 -8.98
C SER A 51 22.05 -5.85 -8.43
N ALA A 52 21.98 -7.17 -8.28
CA ALA A 52 20.85 -7.84 -7.63
C ALA A 52 20.63 -7.35 -6.18
N GLN A 53 21.71 -6.98 -5.48
CA GLN A 53 21.62 -6.42 -4.12
C GLN A 53 20.96 -5.03 -4.14
N THR A 54 21.35 -4.16 -5.07
CA THR A 54 20.74 -2.85 -5.25
C THR A 54 19.26 -3.00 -5.59
N PHE A 55 18.92 -3.90 -6.52
CA PHE A 55 17.53 -4.17 -6.87
C PHE A 55 16.68 -4.56 -5.65
N ARG A 56 17.16 -5.51 -4.82
CA ARG A 56 16.43 -5.98 -3.62
C ARG A 56 16.27 -4.91 -2.54
N LYS A 57 17.09 -3.86 -2.54
CA LYS A 57 16.96 -2.73 -1.59
C LYS A 57 15.75 -1.86 -1.87
N TYR A 58 15.18 -1.86 -3.06
CA TYR A 58 14.07 -0.97 -3.42
C TYR A 58 12.77 -1.73 -3.69
N ASN A 59 11.63 -1.06 -3.43
CA ASN A 59 10.30 -1.65 -3.64
C ASN A 59 9.77 -1.33 -5.05
N TYR A 60 10.28 -2.05 -6.06
CA TYR A 60 9.81 -1.92 -7.45
C TYR A 60 8.33 -2.34 -7.59
N ASP A 61 7.60 -1.64 -8.46
CA ASP A 61 6.20 -1.96 -8.74
C ASP A 61 6.08 -3.19 -9.64
N CYS A 62 5.00 -3.96 -9.47
CA CYS A 62 4.76 -5.15 -10.31
C CYS A 62 4.66 -4.81 -11.80
N LYS A 63 4.08 -3.65 -12.13
CA LYS A 63 3.97 -3.18 -13.52
C LYS A 63 5.36 -2.93 -14.11
N GLU A 64 6.21 -2.21 -13.38
CA GLU A 64 7.59 -1.93 -13.76
C GLU A 64 8.40 -3.22 -13.93
N MET A 65 8.31 -4.15 -12.98
CA MET A 65 9.00 -5.44 -13.07
C MET A 65 8.53 -6.28 -14.26
N LYS A 66 7.23 -6.29 -14.55
CA LYS A 66 6.70 -7.01 -15.72
C LYS A 66 7.15 -6.40 -17.04
N LEU A 67 7.17 -5.07 -17.13
CA LEU A 67 7.69 -4.36 -18.31
C LEU A 67 9.17 -4.69 -18.52
N PHE A 68 9.97 -4.65 -17.46
CA PHE A 68 11.38 -5.04 -17.53
C PHE A 68 11.57 -6.49 -17.99
N CYS A 69 10.80 -7.44 -17.44
CA CYS A 69 10.83 -8.83 -17.91
C CYS A 69 10.47 -8.90 -19.40
N GLN A 70 9.41 -8.23 -19.84
CA GLN A 70 8.95 -8.26 -21.23
C GLN A 70 10.02 -7.69 -22.19
N GLN A 71 10.65 -6.56 -21.84
CA GLN A 71 11.71 -5.92 -22.64
C GLN A 71 12.96 -6.79 -22.78
N HIS A 72 13.22 -7.66 -21.81
CA HIS A 72 14.44 -8.48 -21.78
C HIS A 72 14.16 -9.99 -21.97
N GLY A 73 13.01 -10.34 -22.56
CA GLY A 73 12.66 -11.72 -22.93
C GLY A 73 12.46 -12.66 -21.74
N GLY A 74 12.07 -12.13 -20.58
CA GLY A 74 11.86 -12.86 -19.35
C GLY A 74 10.40 -13.22 -19.08
N PRO A 75 10.15 -14.19 -18.18
CA PRO A 75 8.80 -14.58 -17.81
C PRO A 75 8.09 -13.52 -16.94
N THR A 76 6.82 -13.25 -17.25
CA THR A 76 6.00 -12.18 -16.62
C THR A 76 4.92 -12.71 -15.67
N THR A 77 4.76 -14.03 -15.57
CA THR A 77 3.73 -14.74 -14.80
C THR A 77 4.10 -14.93 -13.33
N GLY A 78 3.12 -15.09 -12.44
CA GLY A 78 3.37 -15.41 -11.02
C GLY A 78 3.30 -14.22 -10.06
N ALA A 79 3.54 -14.50 -8.78
CA ALA A 79 3.47 -13.54 -7.68
C ALA A 79 4.63 -12.52 -7.71
N LYS A 80 4.47 -11.41 -6.98
CA LYS A 80 5.50 -10.36 -6.87
C LYS A 80 6.85 -10.91 -6.41
N ALA A 81 6.86 -11.83 -5.43
CA ALA A 81 8.07 -12.46 -4.93
C ALA A 81 8.81 -13.25 -6.03
N ALA A 82 8.09 -14.06 -6.82
CA ALA A 82 8.67 -14.79 -7.94
C ALA A 82 9.24 -13.85 -9.03
N LEU A 83 8.60 -12.70 -9.29
CA LEU A 83 9.19 -11.68 -10.18
C LEU A 83 10.50 -11.12 -9.61
N ILE A 84 10.54 -10.79 -8.31
CA ILE A 84 11.74 -10.29 -7.64
C ILE A 84 12.88 -11.31 -7.75
N ASP A 85 12.63 -12.59 -7.47
CA ASP A 85 13.69 -13.59 -7.47
C ASP A 85 14.23 -13.86 -8.89
N ARG A 86 13.35 -13.90 -9.90
CA ARG A 86 13.79 -14.08 -11.30
C ARG A 86 14.56 -12.87 -11.82
N ILE A 87 14.13 -11.65 -11.50
CA ILE A 87 14.86 -10.43 -11.88
C ILE A 87 16.21 -10.38 -11.17
N ALA A 88 16.26 -10.67 -9.86
CA ALA A 88 17.51 -10.73 -9.11
C ALA A 88 18.46 -11.78 -9.70
N HIS A 89 17.96 -12.96 -10.07
CA HIS A 89 18.74 -13.99 -10.76
C HIS A 89 19.25 -13.51 -12.12
N LYS A 90 18.42 -12.83 -12.91
CA LYS A 90 18.82 -12.25 -14.20
C LYS A 90 19.91 -11.19 -14.03
N LEU A 91 19.84 -10.35 -13.00
CA LEU A 91 20.86 -9.34 -12.72
C LEU A 91 22.18 -9.97 -12.24
N ALA A 92 22.13 -11.02 -11.43
CA ALA A 92 23.30 -11.72 -10.91
C ALA A 92 23.99 -12.62 -11.96
N CYS A 93 23.21 -13.45 -12.65
CA CYS A 93 23.73 -14.50 -13.54
C CYS A 93 23.66 -14.12 -15.03
N LYS A 94 23.13 -12.93 -15.36
CA LYS A 94 22.84 -12.46 -16.74
C LYS A 94 21.94 -13.39 -17.56
N ARG A 95 21.33 -14.39 -16.92
CA ARG A 95 20.44 -15.42 -17.49
C ARG A 95 19.12 -15.51 -16.71
N TRP A 96 18.03 -15.78 -17.41
CA TRP A 96 16.75 -16.13 -16.78
C TRP A 96 16.83 -17.53 -16.14
N PRO A 97 16.26 -17.73 -14.94
CA PRO A 97 16.17 -19.06 -14.36
C PRO A 97 15.28 -19.95 -15.25
N ALA A 98 15.49 -21.26 -15.16
CA ALA A 98 14.64 -22.22 -15.85
C ALA A 98 13.17 -22.03 -15.44
N PRO A 99 12.21 -22.22 -16.35
CA PRO A 99 10.80 -22.15 -15.99
C PRO A 99 10.51 -23.21 -14.94
N GLU A 100 10.08 -22.77 -13.77
CA GLU A 100 9.57 -23.67 -12.74
C GLU A 100 8.20 -24.17 -13.19
N SER A 101 8.09 -25.48 -13.42
CA SER A 101 6.83 -26.12 -13.78
C SER A 101 5.97 -26.22 -12.53
N GLU A 102 5.18 -25.19 -12.24
CA GLU A 102 4.06 -25.39 -11.32
C GLU A 102 3.02 -26.29 -12.01
N PRO A 103 2.49 -27.32 -11.32
CA PRO A 103 1.42 -28.13 -11.86
C PRO A 103 0.26 -27.20 -12.23
N ARG A 104 -0.21 -27.30 -13.47
CA ARG A 104 -1.37 -26.54 -13.90
C ARG A 104 -2.58 -27.05 -13.14
N ALA A 105 -3.55 -26.17 -12.90
CA ALA A 105 -4.80 -26.58 -12.25
C ALA A 105 -5.54 -27.70 -13.02
N SER A 106 -5.25 -27.88 -14.32
CA SER A 106 -5.70 -28.99 -15.17
C SER A 106 -5.13 -30.34 -14.77
N ASP A 107 -3.96 -30.36 -14.13
CA ASP A 107 -3.18 -31.57 -13.88
C ASP A 107 -3.63 -32.27 -12.59
N LEU A 108 -4.48 -31.61 -11.80
CA LEU A 108 -5.03 -32.11 -10.54
C LEU A 108 -6.30 -32.95 -10.71
N GLY A 109 -6.82 -33.06 -11.93
CA GLY A 109 -8.03 -33.82 -12.24
C GLY A 109 -9.34 -33.08 -11.93
N VAL A 110 -10.45 -33.84 -11.92
CA VAL A 110 -11.81 -33.29 -11.73
C VAL A 110 -12.02 -32.88 -10.26
N PRO A 111 -12.46 -31.64 -9.98
CA PRO A 111 -12.76 -31.15 -8.63
C PRO A 111 -13.82 -32.00 -7.92
N ASP A 112 -13.73 -32.13 -6.60
CA ASP A 112 -14.67 -32.94 -5.80
C ASP A 112 -16.12 -32.47 -5.96
N SER A 113 -16.34 -31.16 -6.04
CA SER A 113 -17.64 -30.53 -6.28
C SER A 113 -18.28 -30.89 -7.62
N ALA A 114 -17.49 -31.28 -8.62
CA ALA A 114 -17.97 -31.69 -9.93
C ALA A 114 -18.27 -33.21 -9.99
N ARG A 115 -17.85 -33.97 -8.97
CA ARG A 115 -18.08 -35.43 -8.90
C ARG A 115 -19.40 -35.79 -8.22
N GLY A 116 -20.00 -34.86 -7.47
CA GLY A 116 -21.28 -35.07 -6.79
C GLY A 116 -21.53 -34.08 -5.66
N GLU A 117 -22.60 -34.33 -4.91
CA GLU A 117 -22.95 -33.52 -3.74
C GLU A 117 -21.90 -33.67 -2.63
N LEU A 118 -21.39 -32.54 -2.13
CA LEU A 118 -20.45 -32.50 -1.01
C LEU A 118 -21.19 -32.71 0.31
N ARG A 119 -20.63 -33.57 1.17
CA ARG A 119 -21.12 -33.87 2.52
C ARG A 119 -19.96 -33.85 3.50
N ARG A 120 -20.27 -33.75 4.80
CA ARG A 120 -19.26 -33.72 5.87
C ARG A 120 -18.32 -34.93 5.86
N ASN A 121 -18.83 -36.10 5.47
CA ASN A 121 -18.07 -37.35 5.37
C ASN A 121 -17.38 -37.56 4.00
N THR A 122 -17.59 -36.68 3.02
CA THR A 122 -16.94 -36.78 1.71
C THR A 122 -15.42 -36.63 1.88
N PRO A 123 -14.61 -37.61 1.42
CA PRO A 123 -13.16 -37.49 1.43
C PRO A 123 -12.70 -36.46 0.40
N VAL A 124 -11.73 -35.61 0.77
CA VAL A 124 -11.17 -34.60 -0.11
C VAL A 124 -10.11 -35.22 -0.99
N GLN A 125 -10.29 -35.15 -2.31
CA GLN A 125 -9.31 -35.59 -3.30
C GLN A 125 -8.74 -34.38 -4.04
N VAL A 126 -9.62 -33.54 -4.58
CA VAL A 126 -9.26 -32.36 -5.36
C VAL A 126 -10.07 -31.16 -4.84
N TYR A 127 -9.54 -30.51 -3.81
CA TYR A 127 -10.15 -29.30 -3.26
C TYR A 127 -10.05 -28.13 -4.24
N LYS A 128 -11.20 -27.53 -4.55
CA LYS A 128 -11.28 -26.28 -5.30
C LYS A 128 -12.33 -25.38 -4.66
N SER A 129 -11.97 -24.13 -4.39
CA SER A 129 -12.88 -23.12 -3.85
C SER A 129 -13.81 -22.54 -4.94
N ASP A 130 -14.57 -23.38 -5.62
CA ASP A 130 -15.57 -22.99 -6.62
C ASP A 130 -16.93 -22.64 -5.99
N ALA A 131 -17.90 -22.22 -6.82
CA ALA A 131 -19.22 -21.79 -6.34
C ALA A 131 -19.96 -22.91 -5.59
N ALA A 132 -19.89 -24.15 -6.08
CA ALA A 132 -20.52 -25.31 -5.45
C ALA A 132 -19.89 -25.62 -4.09
N THR A 133 -18.55 -25.63 -4.00
CA THR A 133 -17.85 -25.83 -2.72
C THR A 133 -18.18 -24.71 -1.74
N GLN A 134 -18.16 -23.45 -2.18
CA GLN A 134 -18.50 -22.32 -1.31
C GLN A 134 -19.97 -22.38 -0.83
N ALA A 135 -20.90 -22.81 -1.68
CA ALA A 135 -22.30 -23.02 -1.27
C ALA A 135 -22.43 -24.11 -0.19
N PHE A 136 -21.71 -25.22 -0.33
CA PHE A 136 -21.64 -26.26 0.70
C PHE A 136 -21.11 -25.71 2.03
N PHE A 137 -19.98 -24.99 2.02
CA PHE A 137 -19.44 -24.39 3.24
C PHE A 137 -20.39 -23.37 3.87
N LYS A 138 -21.05 -22.53 3.06
CA LYS A 138 -22.07 -21.59 3.57
C LYS A 138 -23.26 -22.30 4.21
N LYS A 139 -23.69 -23.45 3.67
CA LYS A 139 -24.77 -24.25 4.25
C LYS A 139 -24.38 -24.85 5.59
N GLU A 140 -23.15 -25.33 5.74
CA GLU A 140 -22.68 -26.00 6.96
C GLU A 140 -22.23 -25.01 8.05
N VAL A 141 -21.56 -23.92 7.68
CA VAL A 141 -20.98 -22.94 8.60
C VAL A 141 -21.91 -21.74 8.82
N GLY A 142 -22.66 -21.34 7.80
CA GLY A 142 -23.53 -20.16 7.79
C GLY A 142 -23.00 -19.00 6.93
N GLU A 143 -23.78 -17.92 6.86
CA GLU A 143 -23.51 -16.74 5.99
C GLU A 143 -22.22 -15.99 6.30
N HIS A 144 -21.65 -16.16 7.48
CA HIS A 144 -20.37 -15.55 7.86
C HIS A 144 -19.15 -16.28 7.28
N PHE A 145 -19.37 -17.40 6.58
CA PHE A 145 -18.33 -18.15 5.89
C PHE A 145 -17.64 -17.28 4.84
N HIS A 146 -16.32 -17.35 4.84
CA HIS A 146 -15.47 -16.80 3.79
C HIS A 146 -14.22 -17.65 3.65
N VAL A 147 -13.64 -17.66 2.44
CA VAL A 147 -12.43 -18.45 2.16
C VAL A 147 -11.23 -17.81 2.86
N ASN A 148 -10.78 -18.39 3.97
CA ASN A 148 -9.69 -17.89 4.79
C ASN A 148 -8.31 -18.46 4.37
N GLY A 149 -7.26 -18.11 5.13
CA GLY A 149 -5.88 -18.53 4.84
C GLY A 149 -5.68 -20.04 4.89
N TYR A 150 -6.37 -20.73 5.81
CA TYR A 150 -6.34 -22.18 5.93
C TYR A 150 -6.83 -22.85 4.64
N LEU A 151 -8.02 -22.49 4.15
CA LEU A 151 -8.56 -23.09 2.92
C LEU A 151 -7.72 -22.76 1.67
N ARG A 152 -7.16 -21.55 1.60
CA ARG A 152 -6.26 -21.17 0.49
C ARG A 152 -4.97 -21.98 0.46
N SER A 153 -4.54 -22.53 1.60
CA SER A 153 -3.31 -23.35 1.67
C SER A 153 -3.40 -24.66 0.87
N PHE A 154 -4.63 -25.14 0.62
CA PHE A 154 -4.89 -26.33 -0.22
C PHE A 154 -4.94 -26.03 -1.72
N LYS A 155 -4.71 -24.78 -2.14
CA LYS A 155 -4.66 -24.46 -3.57
C LYS A 155 -3.50 -25.21 -4.22
N GLY A 156 -3.83 -26.13 -5.13
CA GLY A 156 -2.82 -26.93 -5.84
C GLY A 156 -2.22 -28.07 -5.02
N LYS A 157 -2.79 -28.39 -3.85
CA LYS A 157 -2.30 -29.44 -2.96
C LYS A 157 -3.48 -30.24 -2.42
N ALA A 158 -3.39 -31.56 -2.47
CA ALA A 158 -4.34 -32.42 -1.76
C ALA A 158 -4.08 -32.31 -0.24
N PRO A 159 -5.14 -32.30 0.60
CA PRO A 159 -4.98 -32.50 2.03
C PRO A 159 -4.34 -33.87 2.34
N ALA A 160 -4.01 -34.10 3.62
CA ALA A 160 -3.55 -35.41 4.07
C ALA A 160 -4.54 -36.51 3.66
N LYS A 161 -4.03 -37.69 3.30
CA LYS A 161 -4.86 -38.82 2.87
C LYS A 161 -5.93 -39.13 3.93
N GLY A 162 -7.18 -39.26 3.49
CA GLY A 162 -8.32 -39.53 4.37
C GLY A 162 -8.94 -38.28 5.02
N THR A 163 -8.46 -37.08 4.68
CA THR A 163 -9.08 -35.84 5.17
C THR A 163 -10.49 -35.70 4.60
N THR A 164 -11.48 -35.40 5.45
CA THR A 164 -12.88 -35.18 5.03
C THR A 164 -13.25 -33.70 5.01
N TYR A 165 -14.31 -33.35 4.28
CA TYR A 165 -14.85 -31.98 4.29
C TYR A 165 -15.26 -31.50 5.69
N GLY A 166 -15.68 -32.41 6.58
CA GLY A 166 -15.92 -32.08 7.99
C GLY A 166 -14.68 -31.67 8.76
N GLN A 167 -13.53 -32.28 8.45
CA GLN A 167 -12.25 -31.86 9.02
C GLN A 167 -11.76 -30.53 8.41
N LEU A 168 -12.08 -30.25 7.14
CA LEU A 168 -11.84 -28.93 6.55
C LEU A 168 -12.66 -27.84 7.25
N ILE A 169 -13.92 -28.10 7.57
CA ILE A 169 -14.77 -27.17 8.33
C ILE A 169 -14.18 -26.93 9.72
N ALA A 170 -13.84 -28.00 10.45
CA ALA A 170 -13.23 -27.87 11.78
C ALA A 170 -11.90 -27.09 11.74
N GLY A 171 -11.05 -27.35 10.75
CA GLY A 171 -9.81 -26.60 10.55
C GLY A 171 -10.04 -25.12 10.20
N TRP A 172 -11.09 -24.82 9.43
CA TRP A 172 -11.49 -23.45 9.14
C TRP A 172 -11.95 -22.72 10.41
N GLU A 173 -12.78 -23.35 11.25
CA GLU A 173 -13.27 -22.78 12.51
C GLU A 173 -12.13 -22.52 13.50
N ALA A 174 -11.23 -23.49 13.66
CA ALA A 174 -10.05 -23.38 14.52
C ALA A 174 -9.14 -22.22 14.07
N PHE A 175 -8.90 -22.10 12.76
CA PHE A 175 -8.13 -20.99 12.20
C PHE A 175 -8.79 -19.64 12.48
N GLU A 176 -10.10 -19.51 12.29
CA GLU A 176 -10.82 -18.26 12.59
C GLU A 176 -10.76 -17.90 14.08
N ALA A 177 -10.90 -18.89 14.97
CA ALA A 177 -10.80 -18.69 16.41
C ALA A 177 -9.41 -18.20 16.82
N GLU A 178 -8.35 -18.83 16.29
CA GLU A 178 -6.96 -18.43 16.52
C GLU A 178 -6.69 -17.00 16.03
N GLN A 179 -7.16 -16.66 14.82
CA GLN A 179 -6.98 -15.33 14.26
C GLN A 179 -7.73 -14.26 15.06
N LYS A 180 -8.93 -14.57 15.58
CA LYS A 180 -9.67 -13.68 16.49
C LYS A 180 -8.92 -13.50 17.82
N ALA A 181 -8.36 -14.58 18.39
CA ALA A 181 -7.57 -14.52 19.62
C ALA A 181 -6.32 -13.63 19.44
N LYS A 182 -5.55 -13.81 18.36
CA LYS A 182 -4.39 -12.97 18.03
C LYS A 182 -4.75 -11.49 17.89
N LYS A 183 -5.89 -11.19 17.25
CA LYS A 183 -6.37 -9.80 17.11
C LYS A 183 -6.72 -9.20 18.48
N LYS A 184 -7.42 -9.93 19.34
CA LYS A 184 -7.76 -9.48 20.71
C LYS A 184 -6.52 -9.27 21.58
N ALA A 185 -5.52 -10.15 21.46
CA ALA A 185 -4.25 -10.04 22.17
C ALA A 185 -3.30 -8.97 21.59
N GLY A 186 -3.64 -8.35 20.45
CA GLY A 186 -2.77 -7.39 19.77
C GLY A 186 -1.52 -8.01 19.12
N THR A 187 -1.41 -9.35 19.10
CA THR A 187 -0.27 -10.09 18.54
C THR A 187 -0.43 -10.44 17.07
N HIS A 188 -1.50 -9.97 16.42
CA HIS A 188 -1.73 -10.19 15.01
C HIS A 188 -0.66 -9.50 14.14
N VAL A 189 0.22 -10.30 13.54
CA VAL A 189 1.28 -9.82 12.65
C VAL A 189 0.75 -9.64 11.23
N ILE A 190 0.88 -8.42 10.69
CA ILE A 190 0.65 -8.15 9.28
C ILE A 190 1.80 -8.76 8.48
N SER A 191 1.48 -9.67 7.56
CA SER A 191 2.49 -10.32 6.70
C SER A 191 3.31 -9.28 5.93
N SER A 192 4.61 -9.55 5.75
CA SER A 192 5.59 -8.69 5.08
C SER A 192 5.22 -8.30 3.64
N GLN A 193 4.31 -9.05 3.00
CA GLN A 193 3.75 -8.70 1.69
C GLN A 193 2.84 -7.45 1.72
N PHE A 194 2.27 -7.13 2.88
CA PHE A 194 1.35 -6.00 3.06
C PHE A 194 2.04 -4.78 3.69
N LYS A 195 3.21 -4.40 3.15
CA LYS A 195 4.03 -3.28 3.65
C LYS A 195 3.25 -1.98 3.83
N TYR A 196 2.36 -1.66 2.90
CA TYR A 196 1.51 -0.47 3.01
C TYR A 196 0.56 -0.55 4.22
N ASN A 197 -0.13 -1.68 4.40
CA ASN A 197 -1.05 -1.85 5.54
C ASN A 197 -0.29 -1.83 6.87
N GLN A 198 0.92 -2.39 6.91
CA GLN A 198 1.81 -2.29 8.07
C GLN A 198 2.16 -0.82 8.35
N PHE A 199 2.55 -0.06 7.32
CA PHE A 199 2.82 1.37 7.44
C PHE A 199 1.61 2.15 7.96
N GLN A 200 0.42 1.90 7.43
CA GLN A 200 -0.82 2.55 7.89
C GLN A 200 -1.09 2.24 9.37
N SER A 201 -0.97 0.98 9.78
CA SER A 201 -1.20 0.57 11.17
C SER A 201 -0.25 1.29 12.11
N GLU A 202 1.04 1.33 11.78
CA GLU A 202 2.06 2.03 12.57
C GLU A 202 1.84 3.55 12.57
N TRP A 203 1.44 4.13 11.43
CA TRP A 203 1.06 5.54 11.34
C TRP A 203 -0.12 5.88 12.25
N SER A 204 -1.17 5.06 12.25
CA SER A 204 -2.34 5.25 13.12
C SER A 204 -1.98 5.17 14.61
N LYS A 205 -1.02 4.32 14.99
CA LYS A 205 -0.55 4.20 16.38
C LYS A 205 0.33 5.37 16.83
N HIS A 206 1.16 5.90 15.93
CA HIS A 206 2.25 6.81 16.30
C HIS A 206 2.09 8.25 15.77
N GLY A 207 1.15 8.50 14.86
CA GLY A 207 0.90 9.81 14.25
C GLY A 207 1.94 10.26 13.22
N CYS A 208 1.90 11.53 12.82
CA CYS A 208 2.88 12.09 11.89
C CYS A 208 4.15 12.58 12.65
N PRO A 209 5.37 12.17 12.25
CA PRO A 209 6.61 12.59 12.91
C PRO A 209 7.17 13.96 12.46
N VAL A 210 6.70 14.48 11.32
CA VAL A 210 7.03 15.81 10.76
C VAL A 210 5.72 16.62 10.65
N PRO A 211 5.68 17.87 10.16
CA PRO A 211 4.60 18.80 10.54
C PRO A 211 3.23 18.23 10.20
N LYS A 212 2.25 18.55 11.05
CA LYS A 212 0.89 17.96 11.07
C LYS A 212 0.14 17.98 9.72
N GLN A 213 0.66 18.66 8.70
CA GLN A 213 0.04 18.77 7.37
C GLN A 213 0.42 17.65 6.39
N VAL A 214 1.45 16.84 6.66
CA VAL A 214 1.80 15.73 5.75
C VAL A 214 0.79 14.60 5.89
N THR A 215 0.18 14.21 4.77
CA THR A 215 -0.75 13.09 4.74
C THR A 215 0.01 11.76 4.84
N MET A 216 -0.65 10.75 5.41
CA MET A 216 -0.12 9.38 5.45
C MET A 216 0.25 8.87 4.05
N ARG A 217 -0.49 9.29 3.02
CA ARG A 217 -0.25 8.90 1.63
C ARG A 217 1.07 9.47 1.11
N GLU A 218 1.33 10.76 1.33
CA GLU A 218 2.59 11.40 0.95
C GLU A 218 3.78 10.81 1.71
N ALA A 219 3.61 10.51 3.00
CA ALA A 219 4.64 9.84 3.79
C ALA A 219 4.96 8.43 3.24
N TRP A 220 3.95 7.70 2.76
CA TRP A 220 4.16 6.41 2.10
C TRP A 220 4.88 6.56 0.76
N GLU A 221 4.56 7.57 -0.04
CA GLU A 221 5.24 7.88 -1.30
C GLU A 221 6.74 8.15 -1.12
N VAL A 222 7.11 8.80 -0.02
CA VAL A 222 8.51 8.96 0.39
C VAL A 222 9.09 7.59 0.78
N THR A 223 8.41 6.88 1.67
CA THR A 223 8.91 5.62 2.27
C THR A 223 9.14 4.52 1.25
N LYS A 224 8.25 4.39 0.25
CA LYS A 224 8.37 3.35 -0.78
C LYS A 224 9.61 3.51 -1.66
N ASN A 225 10.12 4.74 -1.77
CA ASN A 225 11.30 5.08 -2.56
C ASN A 225 12.60 5.07 -1.74
N LEU A 226 12.52 4.87 -0.41
CA LEU A 226 13.70 4.69 0.42
C LEU A 226 14.36 3.32 0.17
N PRO A 227 15.71 3.26 0.21
CA PRO A 227 16.41 1.99 0.22
C PRO A 227 16.20 1.24 1.54
N GLY A 228 16.13 -0.09 1.47
CA GLY A 228 16.00 -0.97 2.63
C GLY A 228 14.55 -1.34 2.95
N GLU A 229 14.23 -1.46 4.24
CA GLU A 229 12.87 -1.81 4.67
C GLU A 229 11.94 -0.59 4.61
N GLN A 230 10.86 -0.69 3.83
CA GLN A 230 9.86 0.36 3.69
C GLN A 230 8.89 0.38 4.89
N THR A 231 9.41 0.76 6.06
CA THR A 231 8.66 0.81 7.32
C THR A 231 8.41 2.24 7.77
N TYR A 232 7.44 2.41 8.66
CA TYR A 232 7.18 3.69 9.32
C TYR A 232 8.40 4.18 10.14
N LYS A 233 9.21 3.26 10.68
CA LYS A 233 10.50 3.58 11.32
C LYS A 233 11.48 4.20 10.33
N ALA A 234 11.61 3.64 9.12
CA ALA A 234 12.46 4.20 8.08
C ALA A 234 12.02 5.63 7.69
N TYR A 235 10.71 5.88 7.62
CA TYR A 235 10.18 7.23 7.41
C TYR A 235 10.57 8.20 8.53
N LYS A 236 10.44 7.79 9.80
CA LYS A 236 10.86 8.59 10.96
C LYS A 236 12.33 8.97 10.90
N GLU A 237 13.19 8.00 10.61
CA GLU A 237 14.64 8.26 10.49
C GLU A 237 14.95 9.18 9.31
N TYR A 238 14.30 8.95 8.16
CA TYR A 238 14.43 9.83 7.01
C TYR A 238 14.05 11.28 7.34
N CYS A 239 12.93 11.46 8.04
CA CYS A 239 12.48 12.77 8.50
C CYS A 239 13.48 13.46 9.43
N LYS A 240 14.08 12.73 10.38
CA LYS A 240 15.12 13.26 11.27
C LYS A 240 16.33 13.75 10.46
N HIS A 241 16.83 12.93 9.55
CA HIS A 241 17.98 13.29 8.71
C HIS A 241 17.68 14.45 7.75
N ALA A 242 16.50 14.47 7.13
CA ALA A 242 16.09 15.56 6.24
C ALA A 242 15.94 16.89 7.00
N THR A 243 15.55 16.85 8.28
CA THR A 243 15.47 18.05 9.13
C THR A 243 16.87 18.54 9.53
N LEU A 244 17.79 17.62 9.88
CA LEU A 244 19.18 17.96 10.23
C LEU A 244 19.97 18.57 9.07
N LYS A 245 19.65 18.20 7.82
CA LYS A 245 20.31 18.74 6.61
C LYS A 245 19.80 20.12 6.18
N ARG A 246 18.71 20.64 6.77
CA ARG A 246 18.27 22.01 6.48
C ARG A 246 19.22 22.98 7.22
N PRO A 247 19.80 23.98 6.53
CA PRO A 247 20.59 24.99 7.22
C PRO A 247 19.73 25.67 8.29
N ARG A 248 20.27 25.88 9.49
CA ARG A 248 19.59 26.68 10.51
C ARG A 248 19.35 28.08 9.92
N PRO A 249 18.18 28.69 10.15
CA PRO A 249 17.87 30.04 9.64
C PRO A 249 18.98 31.05 9.96
N ASP A 250 19.58 30.90 11.13
CA ASP A 250 20.64 31.74 11.70
C ASP A 250 21.92 31.76 10.85
N ALA A 251 22.19 30.69 10.08
CA ALA A 251 23.38 30.58 9.24
C ALA A 251 23.24 31.29 7.89
N GLN A 252 22.01 31.60 7.46
CA GLN A 252 21.72 32.27 6.19
C GLN A 252 21.63 33.80 6.36
N ALA A 253 21.23 34.28 7.54
CA ALA A 253 21.24 35.71 7.87
C ALA A 253 22.66 36.31 7.91
N ALA A 254 23.67 35.53 8.33
CA ALA A 254 25.06 36.01 8.41
C ALA A 254 25.76 36.21 7.06
N ARG A 255 25.22 35.65 5.96
CA ARG A 255 25.81 35.77 4.61
C ARG A 255 25.23 36.91 3.77
N SER A 256 24.17 37.56 4.25
CA SER A 256 23.43 38.58 3.49
C SER A 256 23.57 40.00 4.06
N ALA A 257 24.43 40.22 5.06
CA ALA A 257 24.69 41.56 5.56
C ALA A 257 25.55 42.36 4.55
N PRO A 258 25.05 43.47 3.98
CA PRO A 258 25.86 44.31 3.10
C PRO A 258 26.99 44.96 3.90
N LYS A 259 28.24 44.79 3.43
CA LYS A 259 29.38 45.57 3.91
C LYS A 259 29.15 47.02 3.49
N HIS A 260 28.61 47.85 4.38
CA HIS A 260 28.64 49.30 4.20
C HIS A 260 30.09 49.77 4.32
N SER A 261 30.74 50.00 3.18
CA SER A 261 32.00 50.73 3.10
C SER A 261 31.73 52.20 3.47
N ARG A 262 32.17 52.60 4.66
CA ARG A 262 32.42 54.01 4.98
C ARG A 262 33.61 54.48 4.16
N THR A 263 33.38 55.26 3.12
CA THR A 263 34.40 56.14 2.54
C THR A 263 34.32 57.49 3.24
N SER A 264 35.39 57.81 3.96
CA SER A 264 35.67 59.10 4.57
C SER A 264 36.53 59.96 3.62
N GLY A 265 36.30 61.27 3.60
CA GLY A 265 37.18 62.32 3.04
C GLY A 265 37.16 62.42 1.51
N VAL A 266 37.16 63.60 0.88
CA VAL A 266 37.75 64.91 1.24
C VAL A 266 36.80 66.04 0.83
#